data_AF-A0A519PA75-F1
#
_entry.id   AF-A0A519PA75-F1
#
_cell.length_a   1.000
_cell.length_b   1.000
_cell.length_c   1.000
_cell.angle_alpha   90.00
_cell.angle_beta   90.00
_cell.angle_gamma   90.00
#
_symmetry.space_group_name_H-M   'P 1'
#
loop_
_entity.id
_entity.type
_entity.pdbx_description
1 polymer ?
#
loop_
_entity_poly.entity_id
_entity_poly.type
_entity_poly.pdbx_seq_one_letter_code
_entity_poly.pdbx_strand_id
1 'polypeptide(L)'
;MTDLAQLELDLINAIGSAETAAAVEELRVASLGKSGAISGLLKGMGAMSPDERREQGPVINGLRDRVQSALAARKSELETAELDARLQGEHIDLTLPSR
;
A
#
# COMPACT_ATOMS: atom_id res chain seq x y z
N MET A 1 -0.61 -2.15 -24.64
CA MET A 1 -0.63 -0.86 -23.90
C MET A 1 -0.92 -1.23 -22.47
N THR A 2 0.06 -1.14 -21.58
CA THR A 2 -0.17 -1.43 -20.15
C THR A 2 -1.06 -0.32 -19.62
N ASP A 3 -2.32 -0.62 -19.40
CA ASP A 3 -3.30 0.38 -18.98
C ASP A 3 -3.01 0.73 -17.52
N LEU A 4 -2.41 1.92 -17.32
CA LEU A 4 -2.06 2.41 -15.99
C LEU A 4 -3.28 2.48 -15.09
N ALA A 5 -4.47 2.74 -15.66
CA ALA A 5 -5.72 2.73 -14.93
C ALA A 5 -6.09 1.33 -14.43
N GLN A 6 -5.88 0.29 -15.24
CA GLN A 6 -6.14 -1.09 -14.81
C GLN A 6 -5.16 -1.52 -13.72
N LEU A 7 -3.87 -1.19 -13.87
CA LEU A 7 -2.87 -1.48 -12.85
C LEU A 7 -3.19 -0.79 -11.52
N GLU A 8 -3.64 0.47 -11.57
CA GLU A 8 -4.08 1.20 -10.38
C GLU A 8 -5.23 0.49 -9.68
N LEU A 9 -6.24 0.08 -10.45
CA LEU A 9 -7.46 -0.54 -9.94
C LEU A 9 -7.15 -1.91 -9.32
N ASP A 10 -6.31 -2.72 -9.97
CA ASP A 10 -5.86 -4.02 -9.46
C ASP A 10 -5.07 -3.86 -8.14
N LEU A 11 -4.18 -2.87 -8.07
CA LEU A 11 -3.41 -2.59 -6.85
C LEU A 11 -4.31 -2.12 -5.70
N ILE A 12 -5.23 -1.19 -5.95
CA ILE A 12 -6.16 -0.70 -4.93
C ILE A 12 -7.05 -1.83 -4.41
N ASN A 13 -7.57 -2.68 -5.30
CA ASN A 13 -8.37 -3.84 -4.93
C ASN A 13 -7.57 -4.85 -4.09
N ALA A 14 -6.32 -5.13 -4.49
CA ALA A 14 -5.45 -6.02 -3.74
C ALA A 14 -5.13 -5.47 -2.35
N ILE A 15 -4.88 -4.16 -2.23
CA ILE A 15 -4.66 -3.48 -0.95
C ILE A 15 -5.91 -3.58 -0.07
N GLY A 16 -7.10 -3.30 -0.62
CA GLY A 16 -8.36 -3.41 0.12
C GLY A 16 -8.68 -4.83 0.59
N SER A 17 -8.24 -5.84 -0.16
CA SER A 17 -8.40 -7.26 0.18
C SER A 17 -7.34 -7.79 1.13
N ALA A 18 -6.31 -7.01 1.45
CA ALA A 18 -5.27 -7.43 2.38
C ALA A 18 -5.82 -7.41 3.83
N GLU A 19 -5.80 -8.56 4.49
CA GLU A 19 -6.29 -8.74 5.87
C GLU A 19 -5.17 -8.73 6.92
N THR A 20 -3.91 -8.74 6.51
CA THR A 20 -2.75 -8.78 7.41
C THR A 20 -1.69 -7.77 7.03
N ALA A 21 -0.95 -7.26 8.02
CA ALA A 21 0.16 -6.35 7.79
C ALA A 21 1.24 -6.97 6.87
N ALA A 22 1.42 -8.29 6.95
CA ALA A 22 2.32 -9.03 6.06
C ALA A 22 1.86 -8.96 4.59
N ALA A 23 0.57 -9.18 4.31
CA ALA A 23 0.03 -9.09 2.96
C ALA A 23 0.14 -7.68 2.38
N VAL A 24 -0.09 -6.64 3.20
CA VAL A 24 0.12 -5.24 2.80
C VAL A 24 1.59 -4.98 2.44
N GLU A 25 2.53 -5.52 3.21
CA GLU A 25 3.96 -5.37 2.95
C GLU A 25 4.41 -6.11 1.68
N GLU A 26 3.88 -7.31 1.42
CA GLU A 26 4.12 -8.05 0.17
C GLU A 26 3.63 -7.24 -1.04
N LEU A 27 2.43 -6.67 -0.96
CA LEU A 27 1.89 -5.80 -2.01
C LEU A 27 2.74 -4.54 -2.20
N ARG A 28 3.25 -3.95 -1.12
CA ARG A 28 4.20 -2.83 -1.19
C ARG A 28 5.47 -3.22 -1.95
N VAL A 29 6.03 -4.40 -1.69
CA VAL A 29 7.23 -4.88 -2.40
C VAL A 29 6.92 -5.22 -3.86
N ALA A 30 5.78 -5.84 -4.14
CA ALA A 30 5.35 -6.19 -5.50
C ALA A 30 5.05 -4.96 -6.38
N SER A 31 4.59 -3.86 -5.77
CA SER A 31 4.27 -2.61 -6.48
C SER A 31 5.44 -1.63 -6.54
N LEU A 32 6.00 -1.29 -5.37
CA LEU A 32 7.01 -0.23 -5.17
C LEU A 32 8.43 -0.78 -4.95
N GLY A 33 8.61 -2.08 -4.82
CA GLY A 33 9.92 -2.69 -4.63
C GLY A 33 10.85 -2.56 -5.83
N LYS A 34 12.06 -3.11 -5.71
CA LYS A 34 13.13 -2.98 -6.73
C LYS A 34 12.74 -3.54 -8.11
N SER A 35 11.89 -4.56 -8.11
CA SER A 35 11.31 -5.22 -9.30
C SER A 35 9.80 -4.99 -9.40
N GLY A 36 9.26 -4.03 -8.65
CA GLY A 36 7.82 -3.79 -8.61
C GLY A 36 7.29 -3.15 -9.89
N ALA A 37 5.99 -3.31 -10.13
CA ALA A 37 5.34 -2.80 -11.35
C ALA A 37 5.55 -1.29 -11.55
N ILE A 38 5.42 -0.49 -10.49
CA ILE A 38 5.58 0.98 -10.53
C ILE A 38 7.06 1.36 -10.69
N SER A 39 7.96 0.66 -10.01
CA SER A 39 9.40 0.84 -10.19
C SER A 39 9.87 0.50 -11.62
N GLY A 40 9.23 -0.46 -12.27
CA GLY A 40 9.44 -0.77 -13.69
C GLY A 40 9.02 0.38 -14.60
N LEU A 41 7.85 0.97 -14.36
CA LEU A 41 7.35 2.13 -15.10
C LEU A 41 8.27 3.36 -14.95
N LEU A 42 8.74 3.63 -13.72
CA LEU A 42 9.69 4.71 -13.44
C LEU A 42 11.04 4.52 -14.14
N LYS A 43 11.54 3.28 -14.23
CA LYS A 43 12.75 2.99 -15.01
C LYS A 43 12.52 3.20 -16.52
N GLY A 44 11.34 2.81 -17.01
CA GLY A 44 10.93 3.04 -18.40
C GLY A 44 10.91 4.53 -18.78
N MET A 45 10.51 5.41 -17.85
CA MET A 45 10.57 6.87 -18.07
C MET A 45 11.98 7.41 -18.33
N GLY A 46 13.02 6.72 -17.85
CA GLY A 46 14.41 7.07 -18.13
C GLY A 46 14.75 7.01 -19.62
N ALA A 47 14.09 6.11 -20.37
CA ALA A 47 14.27 5.93 -21.81
C ALA A 47 13.32 6.77 -22.67
N MET A 48 12.34 7.45 -22.07
CA MET A 48 11.37 8.29 -22.78
C MET A 48 11.96 9.64 -23.22
N SER A 49 11.40 10.21 -24.29
CA SER A 49 11.70 11.57 -24.74
C SER A 49 11.25 12.63 -23.72
N PRO A 50 11.77 13.87 -23.78
CA PRO A 50 11.37 14.94 -22.87
C PRO A 50 9.87 15.26 -22.89
N ASP A 51 9.23 15.19 -24.05
CA ASP A 51 7.80 15.47 -24.21
C ASP A 51 6.93 14.36 -23.61
N GLU A 52 7.26 13.09 -23.88
CA GLU A 52 6.59 11.94 -23.26
C GLU A 52 6.76 11.94 -21.74
N ARG A 53 7.96 12.28 -21.25
CA ARG A 53 8.23 12.36 -19.81
C ARG A 53 7.42 13.47 -19.15
N ARG A 54 7.14 14.57 -19.85
CA ARG A 54 6.32 15.68 -19.34
C ARG A 54 4.86 15.28 -19.17
N GLU A 55 4.36 14.43 -20.06
CA GLU A 55 2.97 13.97 -20.06
C GLU A 55 2.76 12.77 -19.13
N GLN A 56 3.63 11.76 -19.21
CA GLN A 56 3.53 10.51 -18.45
C GLN A 56 4.14 10.61 -17.04
N GLY A 57 5.10 11.49 -16.81
CA GLY A 57 5.81 11.60 -15.54
C GLY A 57 4.91 11.96 -14.36
N PRO A 58 4.05 12.99 -14.45
CA PRO A 58 3.08 13.31 -13.41
C PRO A 58 2.11 12.16 -13.15
N VAL A 59 1.70 11.43 -14.21
CA VAL A 59 0.76 10.31 -14.09
C VAL A 59 1.38 9.15 -13.32
N ILE A 60 2.61 8.76 -13.65
CA ILE A 60 3.31 7.65 -12.98
C ILE A 60 3.67 8.02 -11.53
N ASN A 61 4.11 9.25 -11.28
CA ASN A 61 4.37 9.71 -9.92
C ASN A 61 3.07 9.79 -9.10
N GLY A 62 1.98 10.30 -9.67
CA GLY A 62 0.67 10.34 -9.01
C GLY A 62 0.11 8.95 -8.73
N LEU A 63 0.33 7.97 -9.61
CA LEU A 63 0.01 6.57 -9.36
C LEU A 63 0.80 6.01 -8.17
N ARG A 64 2.12 6.26 -8.15
CA ARG A 64 2.99 5.85 -7.04
C ARG A 64 2.49 6.39 -5.71
N ASP A 65 2.21 7.69 -5.65
CA ASP A 65 1.79 8.35 -4.41
C ASP A 65 0.43 7.83 -3.93
N ARG A 66 -0.55 7.67 -4.83
CA ARG A 66 -1.86 7.09 -4.49
C ARG A 66 -1.75 5.68 -3.92
N VAL A 67 -0.96 4.81 -4.56
CA VAL A 67 -0.73 3.44 -4.10
C VAL A 67 0.00 3.43 -2.75
N GLN A 68 1.01 4.29 -2.58
CA GLN A 68 1.76 4.40 -1.34
C GLN A 68 0.87 4.89 -0.18
N SER A 69 0.01 5.88 -0.42
CA SER A 69 -0.98 6.34 0.56
C SER A 69 -2.01 5.26 0.91
N ALA A 70 -2.53 4.53 -0.08
CA ALA A 70 -3.47 3.44 0.16
C ALA A 70 -2.85 2.30 1.00
N LEU A 71 -1.60 1.92 0.70
CA LEU A 71 -0.85 0.93 1.48
C LEU A 71 -0.63 1.40 2.93
N ALA A 72 -0.24 2.67 3.11
CA ALA A 72 -0.02 3.23 4.44
C ALA A 72 -1.32 3.28 5.27
N ALA A 73 -2.42 3.72 4.64
CA ALA A 73 -3.74 3.75 5.28
C ALA A 73 -4.17 2.33 5.70
N ARG A 74 -4.10 1.36 4.79
CA ARG A 74 -4.49 -0.03 5.08
C ARG A 74 -3.65 -0.66 6.17
N LYS A 75 -2.33 -0.42 6.17
CA LYS A 75 -1.44 -0.90 7.23
C LYS A 75 -1.84 -0.33 8.59
N SER A 76 -2.09 0.97 8.66
CA SER A 76 -2.52 1.64 9.89
C SER A 76 -3.86 1.12 10.40
N GLU A 77 -4.81 0.85 9.51
CA GLU A 77 -6.11 0.25 9.85
C GLU A 77 -5.92 -1.13 10.50
N LEU A 78 -5.09 -1.97 9.90
CA LEU A 78 -4.82 -3.32 10.41
C LEU A 78 -4.08 -3.31 11.75
N GLU A 79 -3.08 -2.43 11.90
CA GLU A 79 -2.36 -2.25 13.17
C GLU A 79 -3.29 -1.75 14.29
N THR A 80 -4.21 -0.84 13.96
CA THR A 80 -5.21 -0.33 14.92
C THR A 80 -6.19 -1.44 15.30
N ALA A 81 -6.70 -2.19 14.32
CA ALA A 81 -7.61 -3.30 14.57
C ALA A 81 -6.98 -4.41 15.43
N GLU A 82 -5.69 -4.72 15.20
CA GLU A 82 -4.94 -5.68 16.01
C GLU A 82 -4.75 -5.19 17.45
N LEU A 83 -4.43 -3.90 17.64
CA LEU A 83 -4.30 -3.29 18.96
C LEU A 83 -5.64 -3.31 19.72
N ASP A 84 -6.73 -2.91 19.07
CA ASP A 84 -8.07 -2.90 19.67
C ASP A 84 -8.50 -4.32 20.06
N ALA A 85 -8.24 -5.32 19.21
CA ALA A 85 -8.52 -6.72 19.53
C ALA A 85 -7.73 -7.19 20.76
N ARG A 86 -6.46 -6.78 20.90
CA ARG A 86 -5.64 -7.09 22.08
C ARG A 86 -6.17 -6.40 23.35
N LEU A 87 -6.55 -5.12 23.27
CA LEU A 87 -7.10 -4.39 24.41
C LEU A 87 -8.44 -4.97 24.89
N GLN A 88 -9.31 -5.41 23.97
CA GLN A 88 -10.55 -6.11 24.32
C GLN A 88 -10.28 -7.47 25.00
N GLY A 89 -9.24 -8.18 24.57
CA GLY A 89 -8.80 -9.43 25.21
C GLY A 89 -8.14 -9.25 26.58
N GLU A 90 -7.48 -8.10 26.79
CA GLU A 90 -6.79 -7.73 28.04
C GLU A 90 -7.68 -6.96 29.04
N HIS A 91 -9.01 -7.00 28.87
CA HIS A 91 -9.97 -6.57 29.90
C HIS A 91 -9.93 -7.53 31.12
N ILE A 92 -8.79 -7.53 31.80
CA ILE A 92 -8.63 -8.04 33.16
C ILE A 92 -9.42 -7.09 34.05
N ASP A 93 -10.41 -7.63 34.74
CA ASP A 93 -11.20 -6.91 35.73
C ASP A 93 -10.30 -6.45 36.88
N LEU A 94 -9.89 -5.17 36.83
CA LEU A 94 -9.06 -4.50 37.84
C LEU A 94 -9.80 -4.28 39.18
N THR A 95 -11.02 -4.79 39.35
CA THR A 95 -11.77 -4.73 40.62
C THR A 95 -11.52 -5.91 41.56
N LEU A 96 -10.78 -6.94 41.12
CA LEU A 96 -10.41 -8.05 42.00
C LEU A 96 -9.37 -7.60 43.05
N PRO A 97 -9.64 -7.79 44.35
CA PRO A 97 -8.71 -7.38 45.40
C PRO A 97 -7.40 -8.18 45.30
N SER A 98 -6.27 -7.47 45.28
CA SER A 98 -4.93 -8.05 45.38
C SER A 98 -4.80 -8.84 46.68
N ARG A 99 -4.39 -10.12 46.59
CA ARG A 99 -3.97 -10.92 47.75
C ARG A 99 -2.55 -10.60 48.17
#